data_AF-A0A7W4H5N7-F1
#
_entry.id   AF-A0A7W4H5N7-F1
#
_cell.length_a   1.000
_cell.length_b   1.000
_cell.length_c   1.000
_cell.angle_alpha   90.00
_cell.angle_beta   90.00
_cell.angle_gamma   90.00
#
_symmetry.space_group_name_H-M   'P 1'
#
loop_
_entity.id
_entity.type
_entity.pdbx_description
1 polymer ?
#
loop_
_entity_poly.entity_id
_entity_poly.type
_entity_poly.pdbx_seq_one_letter_code
_entity_poly.pdbx_strand_id
1 'polypeptide(L)' 'MKESNLTLEEKIAKIERETAWFEGDDFVLEKAIEKYKEIIALVAEVEKELTELENTIIDLENN' A
#
# COMPACT_ATOMS: atom_id res chain seq x y z
N MET A 1 1.03 -3.25 18.13
CA MET A 1 2.25 -3.78 17.47
C MET A 1 2.60 -2.82 16.34
N LYS A 2 3.88 -2.46 16.18
CA LYS A 2 4.36 -1.51 15.17
C LYS A 2 3.90 -1.96 13.78
N GLU A 3 3.06 -1.18 13.10
CA GLU A 3 2.71 -1.39 11.68
C GLU A 3 3.90 -1.17 10.72
N SER A 4 5.08 -0.84 11.25
CA SER A 4 6.25 -0.34 10.52
C SER A 4 7.13 -1.38 9.82
N ASN A 5 6.73 -2.66 9.75
CA ASN A 5 7.59 -3.76 9.28
C ASN A 5 6.91 -4.68 8.24
N LEU A 6 5.83 -4.24 7.59
CA LEU A 6 5.24 -5.02 6.50
C LEU A 6 6.20 -5.05 5.30
N THR A 7 6.36 -6.21 4.68
CA THR A 7 7.04 -6.34 3.39
C THR A 7 6.20 -5.68 2.29
N LEU A 8 6.83 -5.38 1.14
CA LEU A 8 6.13 -4.84 -0.02
C LEU A 8 4.93 -5.72 -0.45
N GLU A 9 5.11 -7.05 -0.44
CA GLU A 9 4.05 -8.02 -0.73
C GLU A 9 2.90 -7.94 0.29
N GLU A 10 3.23 -7.85 1.59
CA GLU A 10 2.22 -7.72 2.65
C GLU A 10 1.46 -6.39 2.56
N LYS A 11 2.13 -5.30 2.15
CA LYS A 11 1.48 -4.00 1.91
C LYS A 11 0.50 -4.08 0.74
N ILE A 12 0.90 -4.69 -0.38
CA ILE A 12 0.02 -4.92 -1.53
C ILE A 12 -1.19 -5.77 -1.13
N ALA A 13 -0.97 -6.88 -0.42
CA ALA A 13 -2.05 -7.74 0.05
C ALA A 13 -3.00 -7.01 1.04
N LYS A 14 -2.47 -6.08 1.86
CA LYS A 14 -3.28 -5.21 2.72
C LYS A 14 -4.12 -4.23 1.90
N ILE A 15 -3.56 -3.60 0.86
CA ILE A 15 -4.30 -2.72 -0.06
C ILE A 15 -5.47 -3.47 -0.70
N GLU A 16 -5.23 -4.67 -1.23
CA GLU A 16 -6.27 -5.51 -1.85
C GLU A 16 -7.40 -5.83 -0.86
N ARG A 17 -7.05 -6.25 0.36
CA ARG A 17 -8.03 -6.56 1.41
C ARG A 17 -8.86 -5.34 1.82
N GLU A 18 -8.21 -4.21 2.04
CA GLU A 18 -8.89 -2.97 2.45
C GLU A 18 -9.75 -2.42 1.31
N THR A 19 -9.37 -2.65 0.06
CA THR A 19 -10.16 -2.27 -1.12
C THR A 19 -11.40 -3.17 -1.27
N ALA A 20 -11.26 -4.47 -1.03
CA ALA A 20 -12.38 -5.42 -1.05
C ALA A 20 -13.48 -5.07 -0.03
N TRP A 21 -13.15 -4.38 1.07
CA TRP A 21 -14.15 -3.90 2.02
C TRP A 21 -15.18 -2.95 1.39
N PHE A 22 -14.81 -2.17 0.37
CA PHE A 22 -15.76 -1.26 -0.31
C PHE A 22 -16.85 -1.99 -1.08
N GLU A 23 -16.65 -3.27 -1.39
CA GLU A 23 -17.59 -4.13 -2.11
C GLU A 23 -18.32 -5.12 -1.17
N GLY A 24 -17.99 -5.09 0.13
CA GLY A 24 -18.51 -6.02 1.13
C GLY A 24 -19.78 -5.55 1.84
N ASP A 25 -20.48 -6.50 2.47
CA ASP A 25 -21.71 -6.25 3.23
C ASP A 25 -21.50 -5.37 4.48
N ASP A 26 -20.26 -5.27 4.97
CA ASP A 26 -19.85 -4.43 6.11
C ASP A 26 -19.52 -2.97 5.72
N PHE A 27 -19.80 -2.59 4.47
CA PHE A 27 -19.57 -1.23 3.99
C PHE A 27 -20.45 -0.22 4.73
N VAL A 28 -19.83 0.85 5.23
CA VAL A 28 -20.53 2.00 5.82
C VAL A 28 -19.94 3.30 5.28
N LEU A 29 -20.82 4.17 4.77
CA LEU A 29 -20.43 5.39 4.06
C LEU A 29 -19.60 6.34 4.94
N GLU A 30 -19.91 6.42 6.23
CA GLU A 30 -19.23 7.29 7.19
C GLU A 30 -17.74 6.95 7.35
N LYS A 31 -17.36 5.67 7.17
CA LYS A 31 -15.97 5.22 7.25
C LYS A 31 -15.26 5.21 5.90
N ALA A 32 -15.99 5.37 4.79
CA ALA A 32 -15.44 5.24 3.45
C ALA A 32 -14.32 6.24 3.17
N ILE A 33 -14.48 7.50 3.59
CA ILE A 33 -13.45 8.54 3.40
C ILE A 33 -12.18 8.25 4.22
N GLU A 34 -12.34 7.75 5.44
CA GLU A 34 -11.22 7.42 6.32
C GLU A 34 -10.42 6.24 5.75
N LYS A 35 -11.09 5.13 5.45
CA LYS A 35 -10.47 3.97 4.81
C LYS A 35 -9.82 4.29 3.47
N TYR A 36 -10.46 5.13 2.66
CA TYR A 36 -9.89 5.58 1.39
C TYR A 36 -8.55 6.30 1.60
N LYS A 37 -8.47 7.20 2.59
CA LYS A 37 -7.22 7.91 2.91
C LYS A 37 -6.13 6.96 3.42
N GLU A 38 -6.49 5.99 4.24
CA GLU A 38 -5.55 4.97 4.74
C GLU A 38 -4.98 4.13 3.60
N ILE A 39 -5.82 3.70 2.65
CA ILE A 39 -5.38 2.94 1.48
C ILE A 39 -4.46 3.78 0.59
N ILE A 40 -4.82 5.03 0.30
CA ILE A 40 -3.98 5.92 -0.51
C ILE A 40 -2.62 6.18 0.16
N ALA A 41 -2.58 6.32 1.49
CA ALA A 41 -1.32 6.44 2.22
C ALA A 41 -0.45 5.18 2.05
N LEU A 42 -1.05 3.99 2.14
CA LEU A 42 -0.35 2.72 1.96
C LEU A 42 0.14 2.51 0.51
N VAL A 43 -0.66 2.91 -0.48
CA VAL A 43 -0.26 2.91 -1.90
C VAL A 43 0.95 3.81 -2.12
N ALA A 44 0.95 5.03 -1.55
CA ALA A 44 2.08 5.95 -1.68
C ALA A 44 3.38 5.40 -1.07
N GLU A 45 3.29 4.61 0.02
CA GLU A 45 4.46 3.92 0.56
C GLU A 45 4.99 2.84 -0.39
N VAL A 46 4.11 2.05 -0.99
CA VAL A 46 4.47 1.00 -1.96
C VAL A 46 5.13 1.61 -3.20
N GLU A 47 4.56 2.69 -3.74
CA GLU A 47 5.14 3.41 -4.88
C GLU A 47 6.55 3.92 -4.56
N LYS A 48 6.74 4.50 -3.37
CA LYS A 48 8.04 4.97 -2.93
C LYS A 48 9.06 3.83 -2.86
N GLU A 49 8.71 2.70 -2.25
CA GLU A 49 9.60 1.54 -2.15
C GLU A 49 9.95 0.96 -3.52
N LEU A 50 9.00 0.92 -4.45
CA LEU A 50 9.24 0.48 -5.83
C LEU A 50 10.19 1.42 -6.57
N THR A 51 10.05 2.73 -6.40
CA THR A 51 10.98 3.71 -6.98
C THR A 51 12.40 3.56 -6.39
N GLU A 52 12.53 3.28 -5.09
CA GLU A 52 13.83 3.02 -4.48
C GLU A 52 14.50 1.75 -5.05
N LEU A 53 13.71 0.70 -5.30
CA LEU A 53 14.19 -0.53 -5.97
C LEU A 53 14.58 -0.29 -7.43
N GLU A 54 13.78 0.48 -8.18
CA GLU A 54 14.08 0.87 -9.56
C GLU A 54 15.42 1.60 -9.64
N ASN A 55 15.63 2.62 -8.80
CA ASN A 55 16.88 3.37 -8.73
C ASN A 55 18.06 2.46 -8.40
N THR A 56 17.88 1.51 -7.47
CA THR A 56 18.94 0.53 -7.12
C THR A 56 19.32 -0.34 -8.32
N ILE A 57 18.35 -0.76 -9.14
CA ILE A 57 18.62 -1.56 -10.35
C ILE A 57 19.38 -0.72 -11.39
N ILE A 58 18.96 0.52 -11.62
CA ILE A 58 19.63 1.46 -12.54
C ILE A 58 21.08 1.71 -12.11
N ASP A 59 21.32 1.89 -10.81
CA ASP A 59 22.67 2.10 -10.26
C ASP A 59 23.57 0.87 -10.43
N LEU A 60 22.99 -0.34 -10.40
CA LEU A 60 23.70 -1.60 -10.65
C LEU A 60 24.00 -1.82 -12.14
N GLU A 61 23.12 -1.40 -13.04
CA GLU A 61 23.34 -1.51 -14.50
C GLU A 61 24.44 -0.57 -14.99
N ASN A 62 24.56 0.61 -14.38
CA ASN A 62 25.53 1.63 -14.77
C ASN A 62 26.94 1.45 -14.14
N ASN A 63 27.16 0.40 -13.35
CA ASN A 63 28.43 0.04 -12.70
C ASN A 63 29.11 -1.15 -13.39
#